data_AF-A0A522FPQ1-F1
#
_entry.id   AF-A0A522FPQ1-F1
#
_cell.length_a   1.000
_cell.length_b   1.000
_cell.length_c   1.000
_cell.angle_alpha   90.00
_cell.angle_beta   90.00
_cell.angle_gamma   90.00
#
_symmetry.space_group_name_H-M   'P 1'
#
loop_
_entity.id
_entity.type
_entity.pdbx_description
1 polymer ?
#
loop_
_entity_poly.entity_id
_entity_poly.type
_entity_poly.pdbx_seq_one_letter_code
_entity_poly.pdbx_strand_id
1 'polypeptide(L)'
;MFATYTLTKDELNYEFLDNLKKMLDEGEIRLTIEHLDETEYLMKSGKNHEHLMRGINDARNHSNLIEVPYEDILKTANEKD
;
A
#
# COMPACT_ATOMS: atom_id res chain seq x y z
N MET A 1 2.05 -20.44 4.47
CA MET A 1 1.53 -19.22 3.83
C MET A 1 2.03 -18.04 4.65
N PHE A 2 2.56 -17.00 4.03
CA PHE A 2 3.06 -15.81 4.72
C PHE A 2 2.20 -14.63 4.31
N ALA A 3 1.67 -13.89 5.28
CA ALA A 3 1.00 -12.62 5.06
C ALA A 3 1.88 -11.52 5.66
N THR A 4 2.01 -10.40 4.96
CA THR A 4 2.73 -9.21 5.44
C THR A 4 1.73 -8.07 5.51
N TYR A 5 1.66 -7.41 6.66
CA TYR A 5 0.83 -6.23 6.89
C TYR A 5 1.76 -5.03 7.12
N THR A 6 1.51 -3.94 6.39
CA THR A 6 2.15 -2.65 6.67
C THR A 6 1.14 -1.79 7.40
N LEU A 7 1.51 -1.32 8.60
CA LEU A 7 0.62 -0.61 9.50
C LEU A 7 1.34 0.63 10.01
N THR A 8 0.60 1.72 10.18
CA THR A 8 1.04 2.86 10.97
C THR A 8 1.09 2.49 12.46
N LYS A 9 1.74 3.34 13.25
CA LYS A 9 1.84 3.14 14.70
C LYS A 9 0.46 3.06 15.38
N ASP A 10 -0.50 3.84 14.91
CA ASP A 10 -1.84 3.92 15.52
C ASP A 10 -2.74 2.73 15.09
N GLU A 11 -2.47 2.15 13.93
CA GLU A 11 -3.15 0.94 13.44
C GLU A 11 -2.65 -0.34 14.13
N LEU A 12 -1.41 -0.36 14.61
CA LEU A 12 -0.89 -1.44 15.46
C LEU A 12 -1.44 -1.32 16.89
N ASN A 13 -2.72 -1.62 17.05
CA ASN A 13 -3.43 -1.50 18.32
C ASN A 13 -3.92 -2.86 18.86
N TYR A 14 -4.53 -2.83 20.05
CA TYR A 14 -5.01 -4.05 20.70
C TYR A 14 -6.11 -4.77 19.93
N GLU A 15 -6.98 -4.04 19.22
CA GLU A 15 -8.05 -4.64 18.42
C GLU A 15 -7.46 -5.42 17.24
N PHE A 16 -6.48 -4.86 16.54
CA PHE A 16 -5.75 -5.58 15.50
C PHE A 16 -5.10 -6.87 16.02
N LEU A 17 -4.41 -6.79 17.17
CA LEU A 17 -3.77 -7.97 17.77
C LEU A 17 -4.78 -9.04 18.20
N ASP A 18 -5.94 -8.65 18.68
CA ASP A 18 -7.00 -9.59 19.09
C ASP A 18 -7.60 -10.30 17.86
N ASN A 19 -7.82 -9.56 16.78
CA ASN A 19 -8.28 -10.14 15.51
C ASN A 19 -7.23 -11.04 14.87
N LEU A 20 -5.95 -10.66 14.91
CA LEU A 20 -4.85 -11.49 14.40
C LEU A 20 -4.77 -12.85 15.12
N LYS A 21 -4.96 -12.86 16.44
CA LYS A 21 -5.00 -14.10 17.23
C LYS A 21 -6.19 -14.97 16.86
N LYS A 22 -7.37 -14.39 16.63
CA LYS A 22 -8.57 -15.14 16.21
C LYS A 22 -8.43 -15.76 14.83
N MET A 23 -7.62 -15.17 13.95
CA MET A 23 -7.34 -15.72 12.62
C MET A 23 -6.36 -16.90 12.64
N LEU A 24 -5.64 -17.11 13.73
CA LEU A 24 -4.64 -18.16 13.89
C LEU A 24 -5.08 -19.11 14.99
N ASP A 25 -5.72 -20.21 14.61
CA ASP A 25 -6.19 -21.23 15.57
C ASP A 25 -5.05 -21.88 16.36
N GLU A 26 -3.91 -22.12 15.70
CA GLU A 26 -2.70 -22.69 16.30
C GLU A 26 -1.42 -22.10 15.67
N GLY A 27 -0.32 -22.10 16.41
CA GLY A 27 1.01 -21.73 15.92
C GLY A 27 1.65 -20.53 16.62
N GLU A 28 2.83 -20.15 16.13
CA GLU A 28 3.61 -19.03 16.67
C GLU A 28 3.47 -17.78 15.79
N ILE A 29 3.29 -16.62 16.41
CA ILE A 29 3.29 -15.33 15.72
C ILE A 29 4.68 -14.71 15.84
N ARG A 30 5.31 -14.43 14.69
CA ARG A 30 6.52 -13.63 14.62
C ARG A 30 6.16 -12.21 14.16
N LEU A 31 6.43 -11.22 15.01
CA LEU A 31 6.32 -9.81 14.66
C LEU A 31 7.71 -9.27 14.27
N THR A 32 7.81 -8.68 13.08
CA THR A 32 9.02 -7.99 12.62
C THR A 32 8.71 -6.50 12.56
N ILE A 33 9.53 -5.69 13.24
CA ILE A 33 9.40 -4.22 13.24
C ILE A 33 10.57 -3.67 12.45
N GLU A 34 10.28 -3.02 11.33
CA GLU A 34 11.28 -2.38 10.48
C GLU A 34 10.97 -0.89 10.40
N HIS A 35 12.01 -0.06 10.54
CA HIS A 35 11.91 1.35 10.23
C HIS A 35 12.21 1.51 8.74
N LEU A 36 11.17 1.56 7.91
CA LEU A 36 11.31 1.85 6.49
C LEU A 36 11.40 3.35 6.28
N ASP A 37 12.57 3.82 5.86
CA ASP A 37 12.64 5.05 5.06
C ASP A 37 12.24 4.68 3.63
N GLU A 38 10.96 4.86 3.29
CA GLU A 38 10.42 4.55 1.96
C GLU A 38 11.22 5.24 0.84
N THR A 39 11.80 6.41 1.13
CA THR A 39 12.65 7.14 0.19
C THR A 39 13.91 6.34 -0.15
N GLU A 40 14.58 5.81 0.87
CA GLU A 40 15.79 5.01 0.70
C GLU A 40 15.48 3.73 -0.08
N TYR A 41 14.39 3.04 0.26
CA TYR A 41 13.96 1.83 -0.45
C TYR A 41 13.67 2.09 -1.93
N LEU A 42 12.91 3.14 -2.24
CA LEU A 42 12.59 3.51 -3.61
C LEU A 42 13.83 3.93 -4.42
N MET A 43 14.82 4.54 -3.78
CA MET A 43 16.06 4.99 -4.41
C MET A 43 17.16 3.92 -4.47
N LYS A 44 17.03 2.80 -3.75
CA LYS A 44 18.08 1.77 -3.64
C LYS A 44 18.39 1.03 -4.95
N SER A 45 17.42 0.95 -5.87
CA SER A 45 17.60 0.35 -7.20
C SER A 45 17.59 1.42 -8.27
N GLY A 46 18.67 1.52 -9.06
CA GLY A 46 18.76 2.50 -10.16
C GLY A 46 17.59 2.40 -11.14
N LYS A 47 17.11 1.18 -11.42
CA LYS A 47 15.94 0.95 -12.27
C LYS A 47 14.64 1.47 -11.64
N ASN A 48 14.47 1.29 -10.33
CA ASN A 48 13.28 1.76 -9.62
C ASN A 48 13.28 3.29 -9.52
N HIS A 49 14.45 3.89 -9.31
CA HIS A 49 14.64 5.34 -9.33
C HIS A 49 14.25 5.95 -10.68
N GLU A 50 14.73 5.37 -11.79
CA GLU A 50 14.37 5.83 -13.15
C GLU A 50 12.86 5.74 -13.41
N HIS A 51 12.23 4.63 -13.00
CA HIS A 51 10.78 4.46 -13.13
C HIS A 51 10.02 5.50 -12.30
N LEU A 52 10.44 5.74 -11.05
CA LEU A 52 9.82 6.73 -10.18
C LEU A 52 9.94 8.15 -10.75
N MET A 53 11.13 8.54 -11.20
CA MET A 53 11.36 9.86 -11.78
C MET A 53 10.56 10.07 -13.07
N ARG A 54 10.41 9.02 -13.89
CA ARG A 54 9.54 9.05 -15.07
C ARG A 54 8.08 9.26 -14.69
N GLY A 55 7.56 8.50 -13.73
CA GLY A 55 6.18 8.65 -13.25
C GLY A 55 5.90 10.04 -12.68
N ILE A 56 6.86 10.63 -11.96
CA ILE A 56 6.74 12.01 -11.45
C ILE A 56 6.68 13.02 -12.60
N ASN A 57 7.50 12.85 -13.64
CA ASN A 57 7.46 13.72 -14.81
C ASN A 57 6.17 13.57 -15.61
N ASP A 58 5.71 12.33 -15.80
CA ASP A 58 4.46 12.00 -16.47
C ASP A 58 3.27 12.69 -15.75
N ALA A 59 3.21 12.59 -14.42
CA ALA A 59 2.19 13.25 -13.60
C ALA A 59 2.27 14.78 -13.68
N ARG A 60 3.46 15.38 -13.57
CA ARG A 60 3.63 16.85 -13.64
C ARG A 60 3.21 17.41 -14.99
N ASN A 61 3.54 16.70 -16.07
CA ASN A 61 3.28 17.15 -17.43
C ASN A 61 1.90 16.72 -17.95
N HIS A 62 1.08 16.06 -17.13
CA HIS A 62 -0.20 15.48 -17.54
C HIS A 62 -0.07 14.59 -18.79
N SER A 63 1.04 13.84 -18.86
CA SER A 63 1.34 12.96 -19.99
C SER A 63 1.35 11.52 -19.51
N ASN A 64 0.87 10.58 -20.34
CA ASN A 64 0.84 9.15 -20.01
C ASN A 64 0.04 8.84 -18.72
N LEU A 65 -1.04 9.60 -18.48
CA LEU A 65 -1.98 9.39 -17.39
C LEU A 65 -3.27 8.77 -17.92
N ILE A 66 -3.89 7.92 -17.10
CA ILE A 66 -5.28 7.51 -17.28
C ILE A 66 -6.12 8.43 -16.40
N GLU A 67 -6.84 9.36 -17.03
CA GLU A 67 -7.77 10.25 -16.36
C GLU A 67 -9.18 9.68 -16.49
N VAL A 68 -9.87 9.55 -15.36
CA VAL A 68 -11.27 9.11 -15.33
C VAL A 68 -12.08 10.20 -14.64
N PRO A 69 -13.16 10.70 -15.26
CA PRO A 69 -14.07 11.62 -14.60
C PRO A 69 -14.59 11.02 -13.30
N TYR A 70 -14.58 11.82 -12.23
CA TYR A 70 -15.03 11.37 -10.92
C TYR A 70 -16.47 10.83 -10.92
N GLU A 71 -17.33 11.42 -11.76
CA GLU A 71 -18.73 10.99 -11.94
C GLU A 71 -18.84 9.55 -12.48
N ASP A 72 -17.93 9.14 -13.37
CA ASP A 72 -17.92 7.79 -13.95
C ASP A 72 -17.49 6.74 -12.92
N ILE A 73 -16.61 7.11 -11.99
CA ILE A 73 -16.21 6.26 -10.85
C ILE A 73 -17.41 6.01 -9.93
N LEU A 74 -18.17 7.06 -9.60
CA LEU A 74 -19.35 6.95 -8.73
C LEU A 74 -20.46 6.12 -9.36
N LYS A 75 -20.70 6.30 -10.66
CA LYS A 75 -21.71 5.53 -11.40
C LYS A 75 -21.41 4.04 -11.38
N THR A 76 -20.15 3.66 -11.59
CA THR A 76 -19.72 2.25 -11.58
C THR A 76 -19.80 1.62 -10.19
N ALA A 77 -19.63 2.42 -9.12
CA ALA A 77 -19.76 1.96 -7.74
C ALA A 77 -21.23 1.72 -7.35
N ASN A 78 -22.15 2.55 -7.84
CA ASN A 78 -23.58 2.48 -7.49
C ASN A 78 -24.41 1.56 -8.41
N GLU A 79 -23.86 1.10 -9.54
CA GLU A 79 -24.51 0.12 -10.44
C GLU A 79 -24.30 -1.35 -10.01
N LYS A 80 -23.57 -1.59 -8.92
CA LYS A 80 -23.28 -2.93 -8.38
C LYS A 80 -24.11 -3.32 -7.15
N ASP A 81 -25.02 -2.44 -6.70
CA ASP A 81 -26.04 -2.71 -5.68
C ASP A 81 -27.42 -2.95 -6.31
#